data_AF-A0A0F9LZ67-F1
#
_entry.id   AF-A0A0F9LZ67-F1
#
_cell.length_a   1.000
_cell.length_b   1.000
_cell.length_c   1.000
_cell.angle_alpha   90.00
_cell.angle_beta   90.00
_cell.angle_gamma   90.00
#
_symmetry.space_group_name_H-M   'P 1'
#
loop_
_entity.id
_entity.type
_entity.pdbx_description
1 polymer ?
#
loop_
_entity_poly.entity_id
_entity_poly.type
_entity_poly.pdbx_seq_one_letter_code
_entity_poly.pdbx_strand_id
1 'polypeptide(L)' 'MCEEHSRYNSKKEKMNRIMDFKIIEEIIEDTVKYGLKEIIPSTMGEPLLYKGLKNLLDLIKRYKLKLNLTTNGTFP' A
#
# COMPACT_ATOMS: atom_id res chain seq x y z
N MET A 1 2.41 -11.75 5.94
CA MET A 1 2.18 -12.00 7.39
C MET A 1 1.98 -13.47 7.69
N CYS A 2 0.79 -14.05 7.45
CA CYS A 2 0.49 -15.42 7.87
C CYS A 2 1.28 -16.48 7.10
N GLU A 3 1.49 -16.30 5.79
CA GLU A 3 2.23 -17.27 4.99
C GLU A 3 3.73 -17.31 5.33
N GLU A 4 4.36 -16.18 5.66
CA GLU A 4 5.81 -16.16 5.89
C GLU A 4 6.20 -16.37 7.37
N HIS A 5 5.38 -15.90 8.30
CA HIS A 5 5.73 -15.83 9.73
C HIS A 5 4.88 -16.73 10.63
N SER A 6 3.82 -17.36 10.13
CA SER A 6 3.02 -18.28 10.95
C SER A 6 3.85 -19.48 11.37
N ARG A 7 3.72 -19.86 12.65
CA ARG A 7 4.28 -21.11 13.19
C ARG A 7 3.59 -22.34 12.60
N TYR A 8 2.37 -22.18 12.09
CA TYR A 8 1.58 -23.26 11.49
C TYR A 8 1.83 -23.45 9.99
N ASN A 9 2.58 -22.55 9.34
CA ASN A 9 2.98 -22.78 7.96
C ASN A 9 4.31 -23.56 7.91
N SER A 10 4.24 -24.81 7.45
CA SER A 10 5.40 -25.67 7.26
C SER A 10 6.21 -25.34 5.99
N LYS A 11 5.63 -24.63 5.02
CA LYS A 11 6.28 -24.16 3.79
C LYS A 11 6.46 -22.66 3.80
N LYS A 12 7.44 -22.18 4.57
CA LYS A 12 7.80 -20.76 4.63
C LYS A 12 8.58 -20.36 3.37
N GLU A 13 7.88 -20.05 2.30
CA GLU A 13 8.48 -19.44 1.11
C GLU A 13 8.41 -17.92 1.21
N LYS A 14 9.55 -17.24 1.03
CA LYS A 14 9.58 -15.78 0.91
C LYS A 14 9.15 -15.41 -0.50
N MET A 15 8.04 -14.69 -0.64
CA MET A 15 7.57 -14.24 -1.93
C MET A 15 7.61 -12.71 -1.98
N ASN A 16 8.39 -12.17 -2.92
CA ASN A 16 8.35 -10.73 -3.23
C ASN A 16 7.08 -10.41 -4.02
N ARG A 17 5.95 -10.30 -3.33
CA ARG A 17 4.66 -9.92 -3.92
C ARG A 17 4.58 -8.40 -3.97
N ILE A 18 4.73 -7.84 -5.17
CA ILE A 18 4.50 -6.42 -5.43
C ILE A 18 3.20 -6.32 -6.23
N MET A 19 2.26 -5.52 -5.75
CA MET A 19 1.03 -5.20 -6.48
C MET A 19 1.35 -4.28 -7.66
N ASP A 20 0.78 -4.56 -8.83
CA ASP A 20 0.84 -3.66 -9.97
C ASP A 20 0.14 -2.33 -9.61
N PHE A 21 0.81 -1.22 -9.89
CA PHE A 21 0.30 0.11 -9.60
C PHE A 21 -1.02 0.40 -10.33
N LYS A 22 -1.25 -0.19 -11.51
CA LYS A 22 -2.49 -0.01 -12.27
C LYS A 22 -3.72 -0.43 -11.47
N ILE A 23 -3.61 -1.50 -10.67
CA ILE A 23 -4.69 -1.98 -9.81
C ILE A 23 -5.04 -0.91 -8.76
N ILE A 24 -4.03 -0.23 -8.21
CA ILE A 24 -4.22 0.83 -7.22
C ILE A 24 -4.97 2.02 -7.86
N GLU A 25 -4.57 2.41 -9.07
CA GLU A 25 -5.22 3.49 -9.82
C GLU A 25 -6.69 3.16 -10.09
N GLU A 26 -6.98 2.01 -10.69
CA GLU A 26 -8.34 1.55 -11.01
C GLU A 26 -9.23 1.52 -9.75
N ILE A 27 -8.75 0.95 -8.64
CA ILE A 27 -9.52 0.85 -7.40
C ILE A 27 -9.82 2.24 -6.83
N ILE A 28 -8.86 3.16 -6.84
CA ILE A 28 -9.08 4.51 -6.28
C ILE A 28 -10.10 5.25 -7.15
N GLU A 29 -9.96 5.22 -8.47
CA GLU A 29 -10.92 5.83 -9.39
C GLU A 29 -12.33 5.29 -9.20
N ASP A 30 -12.45 3.97 -9.05
CA ASP A 30 -13.74 3.31 -8.83
C ASP A 30 -14.34 3.55 -7.45
N THR A 31 -13.53 3.81 -6.42
CA THR A 31 -14.03 3.97 -5.05
C THR A 31 -14.31 5.42 -4.66
N VAL A 32 -13.71 6.39 -5.35
CA VAL A 32 -14.00 7.82 -5.14
C VAL A 32 -15.48 8.14 -5.36
N LYS A 33 -16.12 7.56 -6.38
CA LYS A 33 -17.57 7.73 -6.64
C LYS A 33 -18.46 7.18 -5.52
N TYR A 34 -17.93 6.30 -4.67
CA TYR A 34 -18.61 5.74 -3.51
C TYR A 34 -18.24 6.43 -2.19
N GLY A 35 -17.51 7.54 -2.25
CA GLY A 35 -17.19 8.35 -1.08
C GLY A 35 -15.93 7.90 -0.33
N LEU A 36 -14.92 7.37 -1.04
CA LEU A 36 -13.58 7.17 -0.47
C LEU A 36 -13.06 8.48 0.15
N LYS A 37 -12.50 8.39 1.38
CA LYS A 37 -12.01 9.57 2.13
C LYS A 37 -10.54 9.50 2.49
N GLU A 38 -10.01 8.30 2.69
CA GLU A 38 -8.70 8.10 3.28
C GLU A 38 -8.03 6.84 2.71
N ILE A 39 -6.73 6.93 2.48
CA ILE A 39 -5.88 5.82 2.09
C ILE A 39 -4.89 5.54 3.23
N ILE A 40 -4.75 4.26 3.58
CA ILE A 40 -3.78 3.76 4.56
C ILE A 40 -2.90 2.73 3.84
N PRO A 41 -1.67 3.06 3.41
CA PRO A 41 -0.77 2.11 2.76
C PRO A 41 -0.16 1.18 3.80
N SER A 42 -0.99 0.32 4.40
CA SER A 42 -0.58 -0.66 5.39
C SER A 42 -0.05 -1.91 4.67
N THR A 43 1.24 -1.92 4.38
CA THR A 43 1.94 -3.15 3.99
C THR A 43 2.86 -3.61 5.11
N MET A 44 3.38 -4.84 5.00
CA MET A 44 4.42 -5.35 5.89
C MET A 44 5.78 -4.66 5.71
N GLY A 45 5.97 -3.91 4.61
CA GLY A 45 7.18 -3.17 4.32
C GLY A 45 7.08 -1.71 4.73
N GLU A 46 8.22 -1.03 4.72
CA GLU A 46 8.29 0.41 4.93
C GLU A 46 7.68 1.13 3.71
N PRO A 47 6.54 1.84 3.88
CA PRO A 47 5.85 2.46 2.75
C PRO A 47 6.71 3.48 2.00
N LEU A 48 7.67 4.13 2.68
CA LEU A 48 8.60 5.07 2.05
C LEU A 48 9.55 4.42 1.02
N LEU A 49 9.77 3.10 1.10
CA LEU A 49 10.57 2.35 0.13
C LEU A 49 9.77 1.86 -1.09
N TYR A 50 8.45 2.09 -1.13
CA TYR A 50 7.63 1.68 -2.26
C TYR A 50 7.88 2.59 -3.47
N LYS A 51 8.36 2.01 -4.58
CA LYS A 51 8.67 2.73 -5.83
C LYS A 51 7.49 3.54 -6.38
N GLY A 52 6.27 3.09 -6.16
CA GLY A 52 5.04 3.76 -6.63
C GLY A 52 4.51 4.84 -5.68
N LEU A 53 5.18 5.13 -4.56
CA LEU A 53 4.66 6.06 -3.55
C LEU A 53 4.39 7.46 -4.14
N LYS A 54 5.29 7.98 -4.96
CA LYS A 54 5.10 9.30 -5.59
C LYS A 54 3.83 9.35 -6.44
N ASN A 55 3.60 8.34 -7.27
CA ASN A 55 2.41 8.25 -8.10
C ASN A 55 1.14 8.12 -7.24
N LEU A 56 1.22 7.37 -6.13
CA LEU A 56 0.12 7.28 -5.16
C LEU A 56 -0.20 8.64 -4.53
N LEU A 57 0.81 9.43 -4.15
CA LEU A 57 0.63 10.77 -3.60
C LEU A 57 -0.01 11.72 -4.62
N ASP A 58 0.40 11.65 -5.89
CA ASP A 58 -0.20 12.44 -6.97
C ASP A 58 -1.68 12.10 -7.16
N LEU A 59 -2.04 10.82 -7.06
CA LEU A 59 -3.42 10.35 -7.16
C LEU A 59 -4.27 10.82 -5.96
N ILE A 60 -3.75 10.67 -4.74
CA ILE A 60 -4.38 11.15 -3.50
C ILE A 60 -4.63 12.65 -3.59
N LYS A 61 -3.66 13.43 -4.08
CA LYS A 61 -3.79 14.87 -4.27
C LYS A 61 -4.84 15.21 -5.33
N ARG A 62 -4.86 14.49 -6.46
CA ARG A 62 -5.85 14.66 -7.53
C ARG A 62 -7.29 14.51 -7.01
N TYR A 63 -7.53 13.46 -6.22
CA TYR A 63 -8.87 13.16 -5.67
C TYR A 63 -9.14 13.79 -4.30
N LYS A 64 -8.22 14.62 -3.78
CA LYS A 64 -8.34 15.31 -2.47
C LYS A 64 -8.60 14.34 -1.31
N LEU A 65 -7.96 13.18 -1.35
CA LEU A 65 -8.06 12.14 -0.32
C LEU A 65 -7.11 12.44 0.84
N LYS A 66 -7.43 11.91 2.02
CA LYS A 66 -6.50 11.89 3.16
C LYS A 66 -5.54 10.71 3.03
N LEU A 67 -4.33 10.86 3.56
CA LEU A 67 -3.34 9.81 3.67
C LEU A 67 -2.98 9.61 5.15
N ASN A 68 -3.09 8.38 5.62
CA ASN A 68 -2.55 7.98 6.92
C ASN A 68 -1.33 7.08 6.69
N LEU A 69 -0.15 7.67 6.82
CA LEU A 69 1.11 7.02 6.56
C LEU A 69 1.74 6.56 7.88
N THR A 70 1.90 5.25 8.05
CA THR A 70 2.65 4.67 9.17
C THR A 70 4.03 4.24 8.66
N THR A 71 5.08 4.85 9.21
CA THR A 71 6.49 4.58 8.87
C THR A 71 7.27 4.24 10.13
N ASN A 72 8.35 3.47 10.00
CA ASN A 72 9.28 3.20 11.08
C ASN A 72 10.23 4.39 11.39
N GLY A 73 10.19 5.45 10.57
CA GLY A 73 10.99 6.66 10.77
C GLY A 73 12.48 6.50 10.46
N THR A 74 12.91 5.40 9.83
CA THR A 74 14.34 5.16 9.52
C THR A 74 14.77 5.68 8.15
N PHE A 75 13.88 6.35 7.43
CA PHE A 75 14.18 6.93 6.13
C PHE A 75 14.96 8.25 6.33
N PRO A 76 16.12 8.45 5.67
CA PRO A 76 16.95 9.65 5.83
C PRO A 76 16.29 10.91 5.24
#